data_AF-A0A8S8YLD9-F1
#
_entry.id   AF-A0A8S8YLD9-F1
#
_cell.length_a   1.000
_cell.length_b   1.000
_cell.length_c   1.000
_cell.angle_alpha   90.00
_cell.angle_beta   90.00
_cell.angle_gamma   90.00
#
_symmetry.space_group_name_H-M   'P 1'
#
loop_
_entity.id
_entity.type
_entity.pdbx_description
1 polymer ?
#
loop_
_entity_poly.entity_id
_entity_poly.type
_entity_poly.pdbx_seq_one_letter_code
_entity_poly.pdbx_strand_id
1 'polypeptide(L)'
;MTRSGDQWQFSVIPNDGTDAGSEILSNLVIIDSSNNAPSVNSALIGPSAPSTTDDLDAVWTFVDTDSGDMELDSEIEWYRDGIHVPAYDGLTTIPHTATTKGETWHFVVRVSDGIDWSPLTNSQSVTIVNTAPVVSEVTLSPEAPTSSDDIQISALYDDLDGDFEANPTVRWYRDGQLQSQLTNNLVISADETNRGEVWMARYTPNDGSINGDEVQSSSVTIGNTLPTISVLSIGENATALMPLELSISTEDPDEDSLTTTIHWLRDGFQVDALNNLTTVSTDWLGVGQSWSVRVILNDGFAQSPPFTSDAVVINNIMPVADFTFTENPLIEAITILDASASTDSDGEIVAWFWDIGGESFVGETVSVVLVNPMTSAELTVMDADGGSHVSSQTITASFGPVASDLDASISNGDVNLNWEWAGDATTFTIWRTHEPIVHSSGLLEIESVGQTNSTSWSEPLHLVGTYHYTVTADVGEVHNPRISSNTVTVALEVSQMPIVEPEGESSLGTTMTSLLAFLLIFGAIATALLDRFFGRGA
;
A
#
# COMPACT_ATOMS: atom_id res chain seq x y z
N MET A 1 -5.95 116.75 5.03
CA MET A 1 -6.82 115.57 5.23
C MET A 1 -8.24 116.11 5.26
N THR A 2 -8.96 115.99 4.16
CA THR A 2 -10.35 116.43 4.00
C THR A 2 -11.27 115.24 4.28
N ARG A 3 -12.41 115.47 4.94
CA ARG A 3 -13.41 114.45 5.28
C ARG A 3 -14.68 114.66 4.47
N SER A 4 -15.44 113.57 4.26
CA SER A 4 -16.75 113.64 3.61
C SER A 4 -17.69 114.54 4.42
N GLY A 5 -18.38 115.45 3.72
CA GLY A 5 -19.20 116.51 4.31
C GLY A 5 -18.45 117.79 4.67
N ASP A 6 -17.12 117.86 4.53
CA ASP A 6 -16.39 119.09 4.76
C ASP A 6 -16.81 120.17 3.74
N GLN A 7 -17.07 121.39 4.25
CA GLN A 7 -17.40 122.55 3.44
C GLN A 7 -16.25 123.54 3.46
N TRP A 8 -15.69 123.84 2.28
CA TRP A 8 -14.55 124.72 2.14
C TRP A 8 -14.95 125.95 1.34
N GLN A 9 -14.65 127.12 1.88
CA GLN A 9 -14.58 128.37 1.14
C GLN A 9 -13.39 129.16 1.69
N PHE A 10 -12.78 129.99 0.86
CA PHE A 10 -11.76 130.93 1.32
C PHE A 10 -12.27 132.34 1.14
N SER A 11 -11.82 133.23 2.03
CA SER A 11 -12.12 134.65 1.94
C SER A 11 -10.88 135.42 1.50
N VAL A 12 -11.10 136.47 0.71
CA VAL A 12 -10.04 137.40 0.30
C VAL A 12 -10.46 138.80 0.65
N ILE A 13 -9.62 139.48 1.42
CA ILE A 13 -9.71 140.91 1.70
C ILE A 13 -8.53 141.59 0.99
N PRO A 14 -8.74 142.28 -0.15
CA PRO A 14 -7.66 143.00 -0.82
C PRO A 14 -7.24 144.23 0.01
N ASN A 15 -5.95 144.51 0.13
CA ASN A 15 -5.41 145.70 0.82
C ASN A 15 -4.40 146.40 -0.10
N ASP A 16 -4.53 147.72 -0.27
CA ASP A 16 -3.72 148.52 -1.20
C ASP A 16 -2.45 149.12 -0.58
N GLY A 17 -2.16 148.77 0.67
CA GLY A 17 -1.04 149.30 1.45
C GLY A 17 -1.42 150.47 2.36
N THR A 18 -2.65 150.98 2.29
CA THR A 18 -3.17 152.01 3.20
C THR A 18 -4.49 151.62 3.85
N ASP A 19 -5.41 151.01 3.11
CA ASP A 19 -6.70 150.53 3.63
C ASP A 19 -7.03 149.12 3.12
N ALA A 20 -7.80 148.36 3.92
CA ALA A 20 -8.36 147.08 3.51
C ALA A 20 -9.72 147.28 2.83
N GLY A 21 -9.93 146.63 1.68
CA GLY A 21 -11.20 146.56 0.98
C GLY A 21 -12.20 145.59 1.61
N SER A 22 -13.32 145.35 0.95
CA SER A 22 -14.34 144.42 1.44
C SER A 22 -13.94 142.96 1.22
N GLU A 23 -14.27 142.11 2.19
CA GLU A 23 -14.12 140.65 2.07
C GLU A 23 -15.04 140.09 0.99
N ILE A 24 -14.47 139.31 0.07
CA ILE A 24 -15.22 138.49 -0.88
C ILE A 24 -14.93 137.02 -0.55
N LEU A 25 -15.98 136.21 -0.47
CA LEU A 25 -15.88 134.76 -0.31
C LEU A 25 -15.84 134.07 -1.67
N SER A 26 -15.06 132.99 -1.77
CA SER A 26 -15.16 132.05 -2.89
C SER A 26 -16.51 131.32 -2.87
N ASN A 27 -16.82 130.59 -3.94
CA ASN A 27 -17.87 129.58 -3.91
C ASN A 27 -17.56 128.51 -2.85
N LEU A 28 -18.62 127.99 -2.24
CA LEU A 28 -18.56 126.86 -1.30
C LEU A 28 -18.31 125.57 -2.08
N VAL A 29 -17.28 124.81 -1.69
CA VAL A 29 -16.99 123.46 -2.20
C VAL A 29 -17.37 122.45 -1.12
N ILE A 30 -18.26 121.52 -1.45
CA ILE A 30 -18.65 120.41 -0.57
C ILE A 30 -17.93 119.15 -1.06
N ILE A 31 -17.22 118.48 -0.17
CA ILE A 31 -16.58 117.19 -0.47
C ILE A 31 -17.58 116.07 -0.19
N ASP A 32 -18.06 115.38 -1.22
CA ASP A 32 -18.94 114.21 -1.11
C ASP A 32 -18.21 112.94 -1.57
N SER A 33 -18.46 111.82 -0.90
CA SER A 33 -17.86 110.52 -1.21
C SER A 33 -18.92 109.63 -1.86
N SER A 34 -18.93 109.57 -3.20
CA SER A 34 -19.68 108.53 -3.91
C SER A 34 -18.90 107.22 -3.82
N ASN A 35 -19.34 106.29 -2.96
CA ASN A 35 -18.84 104.91 -2.93
C ASN A 35 -19.67 104.06 -3.91
N ASN A 36 -19.02 103.20 -4.67
CA ASN A 36 -19.62 102.24 -5.58
C ASN A 36 -19.29 100.83 -5.11
N ALA A 37 -20.29 100.14 -4.55
CA ALA A 37 -20.11 98.77 -4.07
C ALA A 37 -19.41 97.87 -5.12
N PRO A 38 -18.48 97.01 -4.70
CA PRO A 38 -17.71 96.16 -5.60
C PRO A 38 -18.63 95.16 -6.34
N SER A 39 -18.15 94.64 -7.48
CA SER A 39 -18.88 93.64 -8.28
C SER A 39 -18.02 92.41 -8.54
N VAL A 40 -18.53 91.22 -8.20
CA VAL A 40 -17.90 89.95 -8.55
C VAL A 40 -18.18 89.65 -10.02
N ASN A 41 -17.13 89.67 -10.84
CA ASN A 41 -17.23 89.44 -12.29
C ASN A 41 -17.08 87.97 -12.67
N SER A 42 -16.53 87.14 -11.79
CA SER A 42 -16.41 85.69 -11.99
C SER A 42 -16.30 84.99 -10.63
N ALA A 43 -17.06 83.91 -10.45
CA ALA A 43 -16.92 82.97 -9.34
C ALA A 43 -16.84 81.56 -9.93
N LEU A 44 -15.79 80.83 -9.61
CA LEU A 44 -15.46 79.52 -10.17
C LEU A 44 -15.11 78.55 -9.05
N ILE A 45 -15.73 77.37 -9.09
CA ILE A 45 -15.35 76.20 -8.32
C ILE A 45 -14.46 75.25 -9.16
N GLY A 46 -13.29 74.91 -8.65
CA GLY A 46 -12.34 74.01 -9.28
C GLY A 46 -12.14 72.72 -8.47
N PRO A 47 -11.79 71.60 -9.11
CA PRO A 47 -11.76 71.38 -10.55
C PRO A 47 -13.18 71.31 -11.16
N SER A 48 -13.31 71.41 -12.49
CA SER A 48 -14.63 71.42 -13.16
C SER A 48 -15.33 70.05 -13.21
N ALA A 49 -14.60 68.97 -12.93
CA ALA A 49 -15.08 67.60 -12.86
C ALA A 49 -14.34 66.85 -11.72
N PRO A 50 -14.62 67.21 -10.46
CA PRO A 50 -13.93 66.65 -9.29
C PRO A 50 -14.30 65.19 -9.07
N SER A 51 -13.35 64.31 -8.77
CA SER A 51 -13.62 62.97 -8.24
C SER A 51 -13.58 62.95 -6.70
N THR A 52 -13.80 61.79 -6.09
CA THR A 52 -13.70 61.63 -4.62
C THR A 52 -12.28 61.77 -4.05
N THR A 53 -11.27 62.03 -4.90
CA THR A 53 -9.90 62.39 -4.48
C THR A 53 -9.59 63.88 -4.63
N ASP A 54 -10.48 64.66 -5.24
CA ASP A 54 -10.25 66.08 -5.51
C ASP A 54 -10.87 66.97 -4.44
N ASP A 55 -10.07 67.90 -3.90
CA ASP A 55 -10.58 69.00 -3.10
C ASP A 55 -11.33 70.00 -4.00
N LEU A 56 -12.30 70.72 -3.45
CA LEU A 56 -13.03 71.77 -4.18
C LEU A 56 -12.53 73.15 -3.78
N ASP A 57 -11.96 73.89 -4.72
CA ASP A 57 -11.44 75.24 -4.51
C ASP A 57 -12.39 76.31 -5.04
N ALA A 58 -12.66 77.32 -4.23
CA ALA A 58 -13.38 78.53 -4.61
C ALA A 58 -12.42 79.62 -5.05
N VAL A 59 -12.62 80.14 -6.27
CA VAL A 59 -11.86 81.26 -6.83
C VAL A 59 -12.82 82.29 -7.41
N TRP A 60 -12.60 83.57 -7.13
CA TRP A 60 -13.39 84.65 -7.72
C TRP A 60 -12.50 85.82 -8.14
N THR A 61 -13.04 86.64 -9.03
CA THR A 61 -12.47 87.93 -9.40
C THR A 61 -13.55 88.99 -9.24
N PHE A 62 -13.18 90.15 -8.70
CA PHE A 62 -14.07 91.29 -8.54
C PHE A 62 -13.46 92.53 -9.17
N VAL A 63 -14.29 93.52 -9.45
CA VAL A 63 -13.88 94.86 -9.86
C VAL A 63 -14.59 95.85 -8.98
N ASP A 64 -13.80 96.81 -8.50
CA ASP A 64 -14.29 98.05 -7.91
C ASP A 64 -13.96 99.20 -8.86
N THR A 65 -14.90 100.11 -9.06
CA THR A 65 -14.72 101.29 -9.90
C THR A 65 -14.12 102.47 -9.17
N ASP A 66 -14.02 102.39 -7.85
CA ASP A 66 -13.44 103.42 -7.01
C ASP A 66 -11.91 103.31 -6.98
N SER A 67 -11.24 104.47 -7.06
CA SER A 67 -9.79 104.51 -7.21
C SER A 67 -9.09 104.25 -5.87
N GLY A 68 -8.60 103.03 -5.66
CA GLY A 68 -7.71 102.69 -4.54
C GLY A 68 -8.20 101.58 -3.61
N ASP A 69 -9.39 101.03 -3.87
CA ASP A 69 -9.98 100.02 -2.99
C ASP A 69 -9.60 98.60 -3.44
N MET A 70 -9.15 97.81 -2.46
CA MET A 70 -8.79 96.39 -2.60
C MET A 70 -9.82 95.58 -1.81
N GLU A 71 -10.00 94.30 -2.12
CA GLU A 71 -10.82 93.38 -1.31
C GLU A 71 -10.40 93.49 0.16
N LEU A 72 -11.28 93.99 1.02
CA LEU A 72 -11.04 94.05 2.45
C LEU A 72 -11.64 92.85 3.17
N ASP A 73 -12.75 92.32 2.65
CA ASP A 73 -13.42 91.14 3.22
C ASP A 73 -14.20 90.36 2.16
N SER A 74 -14.46 89.08 2.43
CA SER A 74 -15.30 88.22 1.61
C SER A 74 -16.10 87.24 2.46
N GLU A 75 -17.29 86.90 1.97
CA GLU A 75 -18.17 85.92 2.61
C GLU A 75 -18.51 84.83 1.59
N ILE A 76 -18.29 83.58 2.00
CA ILE A 76 -18.48 82.39 1.17
C ILE A 76 -19.45 81.46 1.89
N GLU A 77 -20.49 81.03 1.19
CA GLU A 77 -21.47 80.04 1.65
C GLU A 77 -21.46 78.82 0.72
N TRP A 78 -21.29 77.62 1.27
CA TRP A 78 -21.22 76.38 0.49
C TRP A 78 -22.54 75.62 0.48
N TYR A 79 -22.90 75.04 -0.66
CA TYR A 79 -24.14 74.30 -0.85
C TYR A 79 -23.87 72.91 -1.41
N ARG A 80 -24.44 71.90 -0.77
CA ARG A 80 -24.47 70.50 -1.23
C ARG A 80 -25.89 70.12 -1.61
N ASP A 81 -26.09 69.64 -2.83
CA ASP A 81 -27.38 69.26 -3.43
C ASP A 81 -28.46 70.36 -3.29
N GLY A 82 -28.02 71.62 -3.38
CA GLY A 82 -28.88 72.80 -3.22
C GLY A 82 -29.18 73.19 -1.77
N ILE A 83 -28.62 72.49 -0.78
CA ILE A 83 -28.79 72.76 0.65
C ILE A 83 -27.51 73.40 1.19
N HIS A 84 -27.66 74.54 1.87
CA HIS A 84 -26.55 75.25 2.53
C HIS A 84 -25.90 74.37 3.60
N VAL A 85 -24.57 74.36 3.66
CA VAL A 85 -23.75 73.59 4.60
C VAL A 85 -22.91 74.55 5.45
N PRO A 86 -23.46 75.09 6.55
CA PRO A 86 -22.79 76.15 7.34
C PRO A 86 -21.44 75.77 7.93
N ALA A 87 -21.16 74.47 8.04
CA ALA A 87 -19.89 73.97 8.57
C ALA A 87 -18.67 74.37 7.72
N TYR A 88 -18.90 74.77 6.47
CA TYR A 88 -17.85 75.13 5.52
C TYR A 88 -17.86 76.61 5.14
N ASP A 89 -18.69 77.44 5.77
CA ASP A 89 -18.76 78.87 5.48
C ASP A 89 -17.41 79.55 5.74
N GLY A 90 -17.06 80.49 4.85
CA GLY A 90 -15.79 81.22 4.87
C GLY A 90 -14.56 80.40 4.45
N LEU A 91 -14.69 79.11 4.15
CA LEU A 91 -13.60 78.31 3.59
C LEU A 91 -13.48 78.52 2.09
N THR A 92 -12.25 78.67 1.61
CA THR A 92 -11.96 78.70 0.17
C THR A 92 -11.74 77.31 -0.42
N THR A 93 -11.61 76.28 0.41
CA THR A 93 -11.37 74.90 -0.03
C THR A 93 -12.20 73.93 0.79
N ILE A 94 -12.89 73.00 0.12
CA ILE A 94 -13.55 71.84 0.72
C ILE A 94 -12.65 70.63 0.52
N PRO A 95 -12.20 69.95 1.59
CA PRO A 95 -11.39 68.75 1.43
C PRO A 95 -12.22 67.60 0.83
N HIS A 96 -11.65 66.79 -0.05
CA HIS A 96 -12.31 65.64 -0.68
C HIS A 96 -12.94 64.67 0.35
N THR A 97 -12.36 64.56 1.55
CA THR A 97 -12.91 63.79 2.68
C THR A 97 -14.29 64.24 3.16
N ALA A 98 -14.72 65.44 2.77
CA ALA A 98 -16.04 65.99 3.07
C ALA A 98 -17.08 65.69 1.98
N THR A 99 -16.64 65.09 0.86
CA THR A 99 -17.44 64.87 -0.34
C THR A 99 -17.70 63.39 -0.55
N THR A 100 -18.76 63.06 -1.28
CA THR A 100 -19.09 61.69 -1.70
C THR A 100 -19.47 61.69 -3.18
N LYS A 101 -19.14 60.61 -3.89
CA LYS A 101 -19.55 60.38 -5.28
C LYS A 101 -21.05 60.66 -5.46
N GLY A 102 -21.39 61.46 -6.47
CA GLY A 102 -22.75 61.84 -6.86
C GLY A 102 -23.28 63.11 -6.20
N GLU A 103 -22.62 63.64 -5.17
CA GLU A 103 -23.00 64.94 -4.57
C GLU A 103 -22.77 66.09 -5.55
N THR A 104 -23.63 67.11 -5.53
CA THR A 104 -23.48 68.33 -6.33
C THR A 104 -23.16 69.53 -5.44
N TRP A 105 -22.06 70.22 -5.73
CA TRP A 105 -21.52 71.31 -4.93
C TRP A 105 -21.46 72.62 -5.71
N HIS A 106 -21.78 73.72 -5.04
CA HIS A 106 -21.49 75.09 -5.48
C HIS A 106 -21.29 76.00 -4.27
N PHE A 107 -20.71 77.18 -4.48
CA PHE A 107 -20.62 78.20 -3.45
C PHE A 107 -21.26 79.51 -3.92
N VAL A 108 -21.60 80.35 -2.96
CA VAL A 108 -22.05 81.71 -3.17
C VAL A 108 -21.04 82.64 -2.51
N VAL A 109 -20.60 83.68 -3.22
CA VAL A 109 -19.63 84.65 -2.71
C VAL A 109 -20.14 86.08 -2.85
N ARG A 110 -19.77 86.92 -1.88
CA ARG A 110 -19.79 88.38 -2.02
C ARG A 110 -18.52 88.97 -1.40
N VAL A 111 -18.09 90.12 -1.92
CA VAL A 111 -16.88 90.83 -1.47
C VAL A 111 -17.25 92.20 -0.91
N SER A 112 -16.41 92.74 -0.02
CA SER A 112 -16.57 94.09 0.54
C SER A 112 -15.33 94.95 0.36
N ASP A 113 -15.56 96.22 0.08
CA ASP A 113 -14.58 97.32 0.08
C ASP A 113 -14.41 97.95 1.49
N GLY A 114 -15.05 97.39 2.52
CA GLY A 114 -15.08 97.89 3.90
C GLY A 114 -16.17 98.94 4.19
N ILE A 115 -16.93 99.35 3.18
CA ILE A 115 -18.08 100.27 3.28
C ILE A 115 -19.35 99.53 2.86
N ASP A 116 -19.36 98.96 1.66
CA ASP A 116 -20.47 98.23 1.06
C ASP A 116 -20.08 96.78 0.70
N TRP A 117 -21.10 95.95 0.52
CA TRP A 117 -20.95 94.58 0.04
C TRP A 117 -21.46 94.46 -1.39
N SER A 118 -20.78 93.64 -2.20
CA SER A 118 -21.30 93.24 -3.50
C SER A 118 -22.58 92.43 -3.35
N PRO A 119 -23.42 92.36 -4.40
CA PRO A 119 -24.45 91.33 -4.49
C PRO A 119 -23.85 89.92 -4.39
N LEU A 120 -24.63 88.97 -3.86
CA LEU A 120 -24.27 87.55 -3.84
C LEU A 120 -24.17 87.01 -5.26
N THR A 121 -23.08 86.29 -5.54
CA THR A 121 -22.80 85.69 -6.85
C THR A 121 -22.58 84.20 -6.67
N ASN A 122 -23.30 83.38 -7.45
CA ASN A 122 -23.15 81.93 -7.45
C ASN A 122 -21.99 81.52 -8.34
N SER A 123 -21.22 80.51 -7.91
CA SER A 123 -20.38 79.73 -8.80
C SER A 123 -21.22 78.82 -9.71
N GLN A 124 -20.59 78.18 -10.70
CA GLN A 124 -21.16 76.97 -11.30
C GLN A 124 -21.32 75.87 -10.25
N SER A 125 -22.18 74.88 -10.55
CA SER A 125 -22.23 73.62 -9.81
C SER A 125 -21.28 72.59 -10.43
N VAL A 126 -20.65 71.78 -9.58
CA VAL A 126 -19.88 70.59 -9.97
C VAL A 126 -20.46 69.37 -9.29
N THR A 127 -20.43 68.22 -9.95
CA THR A 127 -20.85 66.94 -9.37
C THR A 127 -19.62 66.09 -9.15
N ILE A 128 -19.51 65.50 -7.96
CA ILE A 128 -18.41 64.59 -7.61
C ILE A 128 -18.56 63.31 -8.45
N VAL A 129 -17.60 63.06 -9.34
CA VAL A 129 -17.56 61.87 -10.19
C VAL A 129 -16.87 60.72 -9.46
N ASN A 130 -17.04 59.53 -10.02
CA ASN A 130 -16.42 58.29 -9.55
C ASN A 130 -14.88 58.35 -9.66
N THR A 131 -14.18 57.84 -8.67
CA THR A 131 -12.73 57.57 -8.72
C THR A 131 -12.51 56.14 -9.18
N ALA A 132 -11.55 55.90 -10.09
CA ALA A 132 -11.32 54.55 -10.60
C ALA A 132 -10.76 53.61 -9.50
N PRO A 133 -11.11 52.31 -9.55
CA PRO A 133 -10.63 51.35 -8.56
C PRO A 133 -9.13 51.09 -8.74
N VAL A 134 -8.47 50.58 -7.71
CA VAL A 134 -7.06 50.22 -7.73
C VAL A 134 -6.86 48.75 -7.36
N VAL A 135 -5.79 48.16 -7.89
CA VAL A 135 -5.32 46.83 -7.48
C VAL A 135 -3.89 46.97 -6.97
N SER A 136 -3.66 46.47 -5.76
CA SER A 136 -2.32 46.56 -5.12
C SER A 136 -1.37 45.45 -5.56
N GLU A 137 -1.93 44.28 -5.91
CA GLU A 137 -1.16 43.10 -6.28
C GLU A 137 -1.98 42.18 -7.20
N VAL A 138 -1.30 41.56 -8.16
CA VAL A 138 -1.82 40.47 -9.00
C VAL A 138 -0.87 39.28 -8.90
N THR A 139 -1.37 38.14 -8.41
CA THR A 139 -0.59 36.92 -8.23
C THR A 139 -1.10 35.78 -9.09
N LEU A 140 -0.19 34.86 -9.42
CA LEU A 140 -0.49 33.60 -10.10
C LEU A 140 -0.24 32.46 -9.11
N SER A 141 -1.16 31.51 -9.04
CA SER A 141 -1.07 30.33 -8.19
C SER A 141 -1.23 29.05 -9.03
N PRO A 142 -0.40 28.02 -8.77
CA PRO A 142 0.73 28.01 -7.84
C PRO A 142 1.92 28.86 -8.34
N GLU A 143 2.86 29.22 -7.46
CA GLU A 143 4.05 30.01 -7.84
C GLU A 143 5.04 29.23 -8.73
N ALA A 144 5.03 27.89 -8.63
CA ALA A 144 5.84 26.98 -9.42
C ALA A 144 4.93 25.87 -10.02
N PRO A 145 4.07 26.23 -10.99
CA PRO A 145 3.18 25.27 -11.63
C PRO A 145 3.97 24.26 -12.46
N THR A 146 3.48 23.03 -12.53
CA THR A 146 3.93 21.99 -13.45
C THR A 146 2.95 21.88 -14.62
N SER A 147 3.27 21.07 -15.63
CA SER A 147 2.38 20.83 -16.79
C SER A 147 1.05 20.15 -16.42
N SER A 148 0.88 19.69 -15.19
CA SER A 148 -0.39 19.15 -14.65
C SER A 148 -1.10 20.09 -13.69
N ASP A 149 -0.58 21.30 -13.46
CA ASP A 149 -1.20 22.30 -12.60
C ASP A 149 -1.94 23.37 -13.44
N ASP A 150 -3.16 23.69 -13.02
CA ASP A 150 -3.86 24.87 -13.51
C ASP A 150 -3.18 26.15 -12.98
N ILE A 151 -3.22 27.24 -13.76
CA ILE A 151 -2.76 28.56 -13.32
C ILE A 151 -3.97 29.43 -13.01
N GLN A 152 -4.10 29.86 -11.76
CA GLN A 152 -5.16 30.76 -11.32
C GLN A 152 -4.61 32.16 -11.04
N ILE A 153 -5.34 33.19 -11.48
CA ILE A 153 -5.07 34.58 -11.13
C ILE A 153 -5.82 35.00 -9.86
N SER A 154 -5.17 35.82 -9.03
CA SER A 154 -5.80 36.52 -7.92
C SER A 154 -5.37 37.99 -7.92
N ALA A 155 -6.27 38.89 -7.55
CA ALA A 155 -6.01 40.32 -7.47
C ALA A 155 -6.57 40.90 -6.16
N LEU A 156 -5.86 41.87 -5.57
CA LEU A 156 -6.32 42.60 -4.39
C LEU A 156 -6.94 43.93 -4.80
N TYR A 157 -8.25 43.90 -5.04
CA TYR A 157 -9.10 45.03 -5.41
C TYR A 157 -9.38 45.95 -4.21
N ASP A 158 -9.29 47.26 -4.43
CA ASP A 158 -9.68 48.31 -3.50
C ASP A 158 -10.34 49.46 -4.26
N ASP A 159 -11.38 50.05 -3.68
CA ASP A 159 -12.14 51.14 -4.30
C ASP A 159 -12.54 52.18 -3.24
N LEU A 160 -12.28 53.46 -3.55
CA LEU A 160 -12.53 54.56 -2.62
C LEU A 160 -14.01 54.93 -2.50
N ASP A 161 -14.82 54.60 -3.50
CA ASP A 161 -16.25 54.88 -3.54
C ASP A 161 -17.10 53.75 -2.93
N GLY A 162 -16.45 52.63 -2.58
CA GLY A 162 -17.07 51.45 -1.98
C GLY A 162 -17.80 50.57 -3.00
N ASP A 163 -17.52 50.75 -4.29
CA ASP A 163 -18.09 49.96 -5.37
C ASP A 163 -17.41 48.58 -5.43
N PHE A 164 -18.21 47.54 -5.68
CA PHE A 164 -17.69 46.18 -5.83
C PHE A 164 -17.08 45.98 -7.21
N GLU A 165 -16.07 45.12 -7.27
CA GLU A 165 -15.47 44.73 -8.53
C GLU A 165 -16.51 44.10 -9.47
N ALA A 166 -16.53 44.58 -10.72
CA ALA A 166 -17.46 44.15 -11.75
C ALA A 166 -16.76 44.02 -13.10
N ASN A 167 -16.68 42.79 -13.63
CA ASN A 167 -16.12 42.49 -14.97
C ASN A 167 -14.69 43.02 -15.18
N PRO A 168 -13.71 42.60 -14.36
CA PRO A 168 -12.31 42.93 -14.62
C PRO A 168 -11.89 42.41 -15.99
N THR A 169 -10.96 43.11 -16.64
CA THR A 169 -10.35 42.61 -17.87
C THR A 169 -9.07 41.85 -17.52
N VAL A 170 -9.00 40.58 -17.92
CA VAL A 170 -7.81 39.74 -17.73
C VAL A 170 -7.21 39.37 -19.08
N ARG A 171 -5.91 39.60 -19.23
CA ARG A 171 -5.17 39.27 -20.46
C ARG A 171 -3.97 38.41 -20.13
N TRP A 172 -3.94 37.20 -20.70
CA TRP A 172 -2.85 36.25 -20.52
C TRP A 172 -1.81 36.37 -21.62
N TYR A 173 -0.55 36.19 -21.23
CA TYR A 173 0.60 36.21 -22.12
C TYR A 173 1.38 34.92 -21.92
N ARG A 174 1.63 34.21 -23.03
CA ARG A 174 2.53 33.05 -23.10
C ARG A 174 3.78 33.44 -23.87
N ASP A 175 4.94 33.29 -23.26
CA ASP A 175 6.25 33.68 -23.82
C ASP A 175 6.28 35.12 -24.35
N GLY A 176 5.59 36.01 -23.64
CA GLY A 176 5.43 37.43 -24.00
C GLY A 176 4.40 37.71 -25.11
N GLN A 177 3.73 36.70 -25.67
CA GLN A 177 2.68 36.86 -26.69
C GLN A 177 1.29 36.76 -26.08
N LEU A 178 0.44 37.74 -26.40
CA LEU A 178 -0.96 37.79 -25.94
C LEU A 178 -1.77 36.59 -26.46
N GLN A 179 -2.42 35.88 -25.53
CA GLN A 179 -3.36 34.79 -25.83
C GLN A 179 -4.79 35.34 -25.82
N SER A 180 -5.24 35.92 -26.94
CA SER A 180 -6.53 36.61 -27.02
C SER A 180 -7.73 35.70 -26.77
N GLN A 181 -7.61 34.40 -27.06
CA GLN A 181 -8.64 33.39 -26.81
C GLN A 181 -8.88 33.11 -25.32
N LEU A 182 -7.95 33.49 -24.45
CA LEU A 182 -8.02 33.29 -22.99
C LEU A 182 -8.43 34.58 -22.26
N THR A 183 -8.85 35.62 -22.98
CA THR A 183 -9.24 36.90 -22.39
C THR A 183 -10.38 36.70 -21.40
N ASN A 184 -10.25 37.29 -20.21
CA ASN A 184 -11.17 37.22 -19.08
C ASN A 184 -11.30 35.85 -18.41
N ASN A 185 -10.50 34.86 -18.79
CA ASN A 185 -10.38 33.63 -18.01
C ASN A 185 -9.62 33.93 -16.71
N LEU A 186 -10.16 33.48 -15.58
CA LEU A 186 -9.49 33.57 -14.28
C LEU A 186 -8.57 32.37 -13.99
N VAL A 187 -8.74 31.29 -14.75
CA VAL A 187 -7.96 30.06 -14.65
C VAL A 187 -7.54 29.63 -16.06
N ILE A 188 -6.29 29.24 -16.20
CA ILE A 188 -5.76 28.52 -17.36
C ILE A 188 -5.65 27.05 -16.96
N SER A 189 -6.34 26.18 -17.71
CA SER A 189 -6.28 24.72 -17.49
C SER A 189 -4.87 24.21 -17.80
N ALA A 190 -4.41 23.20 -17.08
CA ALA A 190 -3.17 22.48 -17.36
C ALA A 190 -3.11 22.00 -18.83
N ASP A 191 -4.24 21.57 -19.41
CA ASP A 191 -4.38 21.13 -20.81
C ASP A 191 -4.00 22.20 -21.86
N GLU A 192 -3.99 23.49 -21.47
CA GLU A 192 -3.62 24.61 -22.32
C GLU A 192 -2.14 25.00 -22.18
N THR A 193 -1.42 24.33 -21.28
CA THR A 193 -0.04 24.62 -20.93
C THR A 193 0.90 23.49 -21.33
N ASN A 194 2.15 23.84 -21.57
CA ASN A 194 3.22 22.87 -21.79
C ASN A 194 4.44 23.24 -20.95
N ARG A 195 5.22 22.24 -20.57
CA ARG A 195 6.49 22.47 -19.86
C ARG A 195 7.40 23.43 -20.61
N GLY A 196 7.98 24.37 -19.86
CA GLY A 196 8.89 25.39 -20.34
C GLY A 196 8.22 26.68 -20.80
N GLU A 197 6.89 26.71 -20.94
CA GLU A 197 6.17 27.94 -21.26
C GLU A 197 6.23 28.93 -20.09
N VAL A 198 6.37 30.22 -20.42
CA VAL A 198 6.36 31.31 -19.43
C VAL A 198 5.05 32.07 -19.50
N TRP A 199 4.28 32.05 -18.41
CA TRP A 199 2.97 32.65 -18.31
C TRP A 199 2.95 33.88 -17.41
N MET A 200 2.22 34.91 -17.83
CA MET A 200 2.04 36.16 -17.12
C MET A 200 0.64 36.70 -17.42
N ALA A 201 0.01 37.35 -16.44
CA ALA A 201 -1.28 38.01 -16.64
C ALA A 201 -1.19 39.52 -16.46
N ARG A 202 -2.08 40.22 -17.14
CA ARG A 202 -2.39 41.62 -16.88
C ARG A 202 -3.86 41.76 -16.50
N TYR A 203 -4.10 42.55 -15.47
CA TYR A 203 -5.38 42.71 -14.82
C TYR A 203 -5.77 44.18 -14.83
N THR A 204 -6.95 44.50 -15.33
CA THR A 204 -7.54 45.83 -15.25
C THR A 204 -8.80 45.75 -14.40
N PRO A 205 -8.82 46.29 -13.18
CA PRO A 205 -10.01 46.30 -12.33
C PRO A 205 -11.07 47.22 -12.92
N ASN A 206 -12.33 46.92 -12.62
CA ASN A 206 -13.48 47.73 -13.01
C ASN A 206 -14.51 47.68 -11.87
N ASP A 207 -15.12 48.81 -11.56
CA ASP A 207 -16.09 49.00 -10.47
C ASP A 207 -17.55 49.07 -10.99
N GLY A 208 -17.76 48.72 -12.26
CA GLY A 208 -19.02 48.82 -12.98
C GLY A 208 -19.23 50.15 -13.71
N SER A 209 -18.40 51.17 -13.44
CA SER A 209 -18.49 52.51 -14.04
C SER A 209 -17.25 52.86 -14.86
N ILE A 210 -16.06 52.67 -14.30
CA ILE A 210 -14.78 53.04 -14.90
C ILE A 210 -13.72 51.96 -14.65
N ASN A 211 -12.73 51.88 -15.54
CA ASN A 211 -11.58 51.00 -15.36
C ASN A 211 -10.51 51.69 -14.52
N GLY A 212 -9.89 50.93 -13.62
CA GLY A 212 -8.64 51.30 -12.98
C GLY A 212 -7.42 51.12 -13.90
N ASP A 213 -6.25 51.38 -13.34
CA ASP A 213 -4.98 51.14 -14.03
C ASP A 213 -4.69 49.64 -14.18
N GLU A 214 -4.07 49.28 -15.31
CA GLU A 214 -3.64 47.90 -15.55
C GLU A 214 -2.43 47.53 -14.68
N VAL A 215 -2.54 46.41 -13.96
CA VAL A 215 -1.49 45.83 -13.14
C VAL A 215 -1.03 44.50 -13.74
N GLN A 216 0.27 44.27 -13.76
CA GLN A 216 0.88 43.05 -14.30
C GLN A 216 1.31 42.12 -13.16
N SER A 217 1.05 40.82 -13.32
CA SER A 217 1.56 39.80 -12.40
C SER A 217 3.06 39.55 -12.58
N SER A 218 3.68 38.88 -11.61
CA SER A 218 4.93 38.14 -11.88
C SER A 218 4.68 37.03 -12.91
N SER A 219 5.73 36.62 -13.62
CA SER A 219 5.65 35.48 -14.53
C SER A 219 5.93 34.16 -13.81
N VAL A 220 5.22 33.10 -14.17
CA VAL A 220 5.50 31.71 -13.76
C VAL A 220 6.03 30.92 -14.96
N THR A 221 6.89 29.93 -14.72
CA THR A 221 7.37 29.01 -15.76
C THR A 221 6.82 27.63 -15.46
N ILE A 222 6.19 27.00 -16.45
CA ILE A 222 5.63 25.65 -16.30
C ILE A 222 6.78 24.65 -16.16
N GLY A 223 6.85 24.05 -14.98
CA GLY A 223 7.83 23.03 -14.62
C GLY A 223 7.43 21.64 -15.09
N ASN A 224 8.27 20.68 -14.72
CA ASN A 224 8.11 19.27 -15.02
C ASN A 224 7.09 18.60 -14.09
N THR A 225 6.17 17.82 -14.64
CA THR A 225 5.32 16.94 -13.83
C THR A 225 6.02 15.60 -13.66
N LEU A 226 6.06 15.08 -12.43
CA LEU A 226 6.66 13.77 -12.17
C LEU A 226 5.87 12.63 -12.83
N PRO A 227 6.56 11.56 -13.29
CA PRO A 227 5.90 10.38 -13.83
C PRO A 227 5.13 9.60 -12.78
N THR A 228 4.14 8.85 -13.25
CA THR A 228 3.22 8.06 -12.44
C THR A 228 3.27 6.57 -12.80
N ILE A 229 2.78 5.72 -11.88
CA ILE A 229 2.60 4.28 -12.09
C ILE A 229 1.12 3.95 -11.95
N SER A 230 0.53 3.36 -13.00
CA SER A 230 -0.86 2.89 -13.00
C SER A 230 -1.00 1.42 -12.61
N VAL A 231 0.06 0.61 -12.78
CA VAL A 231 0.11 -0.79 -12.37
C VAL A 231 1.46 -1.07 -11.73
N LEU A 232 1.46 -1.68 -10.54
CA LEU A 232 2.67 -2.17 -9.86
C LEU A 232 2.34 -3.45 -9.09
N SER A 233 2.68 -4.61 -9.65
CA SER A 233 2.44 -5.91 -9.03
C SER A 233 3.53 -6.91 -9.39
N ILE A 234 3.68 -7.93 -8.56
CA ILE A 234 4.62 -9.04 -8.74
C ILE A 234 3.90 -10.40 -8.82
N GLY A 235 2.59 -10.38 -9.11
CA GLY A 235 1.72 -11.57 -9.17
C GLY A 235 0.92 -11.81 -7.90
N GLU A 236 0.13 -12.89 -7.90
CA GLU A 236 -0.63 -13.37 -6.75
C GLU A 236 -0.38 -14.89 -6.59
N ASN A 237 -0.55 -15.39 -5.36
CA ASN A 237 -0.40 -16.82 -5.05
C ASN A 237 0.95 -17.43 -5.47
N ALA A 238 2.05 -16.70 -5.27
CA ALA A 238 3.38 -17.16 -5.63
C ALA A 238 3.77 -18.44 -4.85
N THR A 239 4.56 -19.30 -5.49
CA THR A 239 5.17 -20.50 -4.90
C THR A 239 6.66 -20.52 -5.22
N ALA A 240 7.43 -21.37 -4.55
CA ALA A 240 8.87 -21.46 -4.80
C ALA A 240 9.22 -22.01 -6.20
N LEU A 241 8.22 -22.51 -6.94
CA LEU A 241 8.40 -23.14 -8.26
C LEU A 241 8.20 -22.20 -9.45
N MET A 242 7.73 -20.98 -9.21
CA MET A 242 7.51 -19.99 -10.27
C MET A 242 8.25 -18.69 -9.96
N PRO A 243 8.96 -18.10 -10.93
CA PRO A 243 9.64 -16.83 -10.70
C PRO A 243 8.63 -15.72 -10.42
N LEU A 244 9.02 -14.74 -9.63
CA LEU A 244 8.25 -13.50 -9.50
C LEU A 244 8.55 -12.62 -10.71
N GLU A 245 7.52 -12.07 -11.34
CA GLU A 245 7.66 -11.18 -12.48
C GLU A 245 7.04 -9.81 -12.17
N LEU A 246 7.82 -8.75 -12.39
CA LEU A 246 7.34 -7.37 -12.27
C LEU A 246 6.38 -7.06 -13.42
N SER A 247 5.12 -6.80 -13.07
CA SER A 247 4.14 -6.16 -13.95
C SER A 247 4.06 -4.68 -13.59
N ILE A 248 4.48 -3.82 -14.51
CA ILE A 248 4.49 -2.37 -14.33
C ILE A 248 3.93 -1.65 -15.55
N SER A 249 3.13 -0.61 -15.30
CA SER A 249 2.64 0.34 -16.31
C SER A 249 2.91 1.76 -15.82
N THR A 250 3.63 2.53 -16.61
CA THR A 250 4.11 3.88 -16.28
C THR A 250 3.58 4.89 -17.29
N GLU A 251 3.33 6.11 -16.83
CA GLU A 251 2.90 7.22 -17.68
C GLU A 251 3.62 8.50 -17.24
N ASP A 252 4.03 9.30 -18.20
CA ASP A 252 4.64 10.60 -17.98
C ASP A 252 3.73 11.69 -18.58
N PRO A 253 3.24 12.65 -17.78
CA PRO A 253 2.35 13.70 -18.28
C PRO A 253 3.00 14.63 -19.31
N ASP A 254 4.33 14.70 -19.35
CA ASP A 254 5.09 15.50 -20.32
C ASP A 254 5.56 14.69 -21.54
N GLU A 255 5.12 13.43 -21.66
CA GLU A 255 5.50 12.47 -22.70
C GLU A 255 7.01 12.19 -22.80
N ASP A 256 7.74 12.31 -21.69
CA ASP A 256 9.17 12.04 -21.67
C ASP A 256 9.53 10.56 -21.69
N SER A 257 10.78 10.28 -22.11
CA SER A 257 11.34 8.93 -22.01
C SER A 257 11.68 8.58 -20.57
N LEU A 258 11.08 7.51 -20.06
CA LEU A 258 11.30 7.06 -18.69
C LEU A 258 12.44 6.05 -18.55
N THR A 259 13.21 6.23 -17.49
CA THR A 259 14.15 5.23 -16.96
C THR A 259 13.67 4.73 -15.61
N THR A 260 13.77 3.42 -15.40
CA THR A 260 13.21 2.74 -14.23
C THR A 260 14.33 2.14 -13.40
N THR A 261 14.40 2.51 -12.12
CA THR A 261 15.27 1.85 -11.13
C THR A 261 14.44 0.88 -10.31
N ILE A 262 14.84 -0.40 -10.27
CA ILE A 262 14.08 -1.47 -9.61
C ILE A 262 14.89 -2.04 -8.45
N HIS A 263 14.27 -2.14 -7.28
CA HIS A 263 14.85 -2.74 -6.08
C HIS A 263 13.89 -3.80 -5.52
N TRP A 264 14.28 -5.07 -5.55
CA TRP A 264 13.53 -6.14 -4.90
C TRP A 264 13.80 -6.16 -3.40
N LEU A 265 12.74 -6.36 -2.61
CA LEU A 265 12.81 -6.48 -1.17
C LEU A 265 12.35 -7.88 -0.76
N ARG A 266 13.15 -8.53 0.07
CA ARG A 266 12.80 -9.77 0.78
C ARG A 266 12.66 -9.45 2.26
N ASP A 267 11.49 -9.75 2.82
CA ASP A 267 11.08 -9.47 4.19
C ASP A 267 11.30 -7.99 4.59
N GLY A 268 11.08 -7.09 3.63
CA GLY A 268 11.28 -5.64 3.78
C GLY A 268 12.72 -5.15 3.61
N PHE A 269 13.69 -6.03 3.35
CA PHE A 269 15.09 -5.66 3.13
C PHE A 269 15.48 -5.80 1.65
N GLN A 270 16.19 -4.81 1.12
CA GLN A 270 16.64 -4.83 -0.27
C GLN A 270 17.63 -5.97 -0.53
N VAL A 271 17.47 -6.65 -1.66
CA VAL A 271 18.38 -7.68 -2.16
C VAL A 271 19.20 -7.11 -3.32
N ASP A 272 20.39 -6.60 -3.03
CA ASP A 272 21.19 -5.83 -4.00
C ASP A 272 21.55 -6.61 -5.28
N ALA A 273 21.69 -7.94 -5.18
CA ALA A 273 21.99 -8.80 -6.33
C ALA A 273 20.87 -8.80 -7.39
N LEU A 274 19.66 -8.35 -7.03
CA LEU A 274 18.49 -8.31 -7.90
C LEU A 274 18.17 -6.88 -8.40
N ASN A 275 19.00 -5.89 -8.10
CA ASN A 275 18.77 -4.52 -8.52
C ASN A 275 18.65 -4.43 -10.06
N ASN A 276 17.63 -3.69 -10.51
CA ASN A 276 17.28 -3.46 -11.92
C ASN A 276 16.86 -4.72 -12.72
N LEU A 277 16.62 -5.85 -12.06
CA LEU A 277 16.01 -7.01 -12.68
C LEU A 277 14.48 -6.91 -12.64
N THR A 278 13.82 -7.36 -13.70
CA THR A 278 12.35 -7.42 -13.79
C THR A 278 11.79 -8.72 -13.25
N THR A 279 12.64 -9.68 -12.88
CA THR A 279 12.21 -10.99 -12.36
C THR A 279 13.08 -11.43 -11.19
N VAL A 280 12.51 -12.25 -10.31
CA VAL A 280 13.23 -13.00 -9.27
C VAL A 280 13.17 -14.47 -9.64
N SER A 281 14.34 -15.09 -9.90
CA SER A 281 14.44 -16.53 -10.17
C SER A 281 14.00 -17.35 -8.95
N THR A 282 13.46 -18.54 -9.21
CA THR A 282 13.07 -19.52 -8.18
C THR A 282 14.19 -19.86 -7.20
N ASP A 283 15.45 -19.76 -7.61
CA ASP A 283 16.62 -19.99 -6.73
C ASP A 283 16.69 -19.06 -5.51
N TRP A 284 15.98 -17.93 -5.57
CA TRP A 284 15.92 -16.95 -4.48
C TRP A 284 14.69 -17.13 -3.59
N LEU A 285 13.69 -17.89 -4.07
CA LEU A 285 12.39 -18.01 -3.45
C LEU A 285 12.40 -19.19 -2.48
N GLY A 286 11.99 -18.92 -1.25
CA GLY A 286 11.73 -19.95 -0.24
C GLY A 286 10.36 -19.73 0.36
N VAL A 287 9.70 -20.83 0.74
CA VAL A 287 8.39 -20.82 1.38
C VAL A 287 8.38 -19.90 2.61
N GLY A 288 7.30 -19.15 2.77
CA GLY A 288 7.09 -18.20 3.87
C GLY A 288 7.82 -16.85 3.71
N GLN A 289 8.73 -16.69 2.74
CA GLN A 289 9.34 -15.39 2.46
C GLN A 289 8.32 -14.40 1.92
N SER A 290 8.42 -13.14 2.36
CA SER A 290 7.63 -12.04 1.84
C SER A 290 8.44 -11.22 0.85
N TRP A 291 7.93 -11.04 -0.36
CA TRP A 291 8.59 -10.28 -1.41
C TRP A 291 7.78 -9.05 -1.80
N SER A 292 8.45 -7.93 -2.05
CA SER A 292 7.86 -6.75 -2.68
C SER A 292 8.89 -6.11 -3.60
N VAL A 293 8.44 -5.20 -4.47
CA VAL A 293 9.32 -4.48 -5.37
C VAL A 293 9.14 -2.98 -5.18
N ARG A 294 10.27 -2.27 -5.11
CA ARG A 294 10.32 -0.81 -5.05
C ARG A 294 10.86 -0.26 -6.36
N VAL A 295 10.16 0.70 -6.92
CA VAL A 295 10.46 1.31 -8.21
C VAL A 295 10.60 2.82 -8.07
N ILE A 296 11.61 3.38 -8.71
CA ILE A 296 11.81 4.83 -8.84
C ILE A 296 11.88 5.13 -10.34
N LEU A 297 11.05 6.06 -10.80
CA LEU A 297 11.04 6.53 -12.18
C LEU A 297 11.89 7.80 -12.30
N ASN A 298 12.50 7.97 -13.46
CA ASN A 298 13.23 9.17 -13.82
C ASN A 298 12.97 9.49 -15.29
N ASP A 299 12.38 10.66 -15.53
CA ASP A 299 12.01 11.22 -16.85
C ASP A 299 13.17 11.98 -17.53
N GLY A 300 14.32 12.08 -16.87
CA GLY A 300 15.48 12.85 -17.33
C GLY A 300 15.58 14.24 -16.71
N PHE A 301 14.51 14.75 -16.10
CA PHE A 301 14.43 16.04 -15.42
C PHE A 301 14.37 15.87 -13.90
N ALA A 302 13.60 14.91 -13.41
CA ALA A 302 13.41 14.63 -12.00
C ALA A 302 13.20 13.14 -11.70
N GLN A 303 13.44 12.75 -10.45
CA GLN A 303 13.12 11.41 -9.96
C GLN A 303 11.81 11.43 -9.19
N SER A 304 10.97 10.43 -9.42
CA SER A 304 9.78 10.21 -8.61
C SER A 304 10.16 9.82 -7.17
N PRO A 305 9.27 10.03 -6.19
CA PRO A 305 9.31 9.26 -4.95
C PRO A 305 9.28 7.75 -5.25
N PRO A 306 9.79 6.90 -4.34
CA PRO A 306 9.73 5.46 -4.52
C PRO A 306 8.30 4.94 -4.42
N PHE A 307 7.86 4.19 -5.42
CA PHE A 307 6.65 3.38 -5.38
C PHE A 307 7.00 1.98 -4.87
N THR A 308 6.17 1.37 -4.03
CA THR A 308 6.38 0.00 -3.54
C THR A 308 5.12 -0.81 -3.77
N SER A 309 5.25 -2.01 -4.33
CA SER A 309 4.13 -2.93 -4.52
C SER A 309 3.59 -3.44 -3.18
N ASP A 310 2.38 -4.00 -3.21
CA ASP A 310 1.97 -4.92 -2.16
C ASP A 310 2.96 -6.09 -2.07
N ALA A 311 3.08 -6.64 -0.86
CA ALA A 311 3.96 -7.77 -0.61
C ALA A 311 3.23 -9.08 -0.91
N VAL A 312 3.95 -10.02 -1.54
CA VAL A 312 3.48 -11.37 -1.85
C VAL A 312 4.28 -12.36 -1.01
N VAL A 313 3.59 -13.26 -0.32
CA VAL A 313 4.22 -14.35 0.44
C VAL A 313 4.33 -15.57 -0.47
N ILE A 314 5.49 -16.23 -0.45
CA ILE A 314 5.70 -17.51 -1.14
C ILE A 314 4.95 -18.59 -0.37
N ASN A 315 3.90 -19.13 -0.98
CA ASN A 315 3.06 -20.16 -0.39
C ASN A 315 3.73 -21.53 -0.50
N ASN A 316 3.50 -22.34 0.53
CA ASN A 316 3.82 -23.77 0.52
C ASN A 316 2.83 -24.52 -0.39
N ILE A 317 3.31 -25.45 -1.21
CA ILE A 317 2.48 -26.42 -1.90
C ILE A 317 2.36 -27.66 -1.00
N MET A 318 1.12 -28.13 -0.76
CA MET A 318 0.93 -29.33 0.06
C MET A 318 1.58 -30.55 -0.59
N PRO A 319 2.13 -31.49 0.21
CA PRO A 319 2.69 -32.73 -0.32
C PRO A 319 1.57 -33.61 -0.88
N VAL A 320 1.94 -34.68 -1.57
CA VAL A 320 1.02 -35.70 -2.08
C VAL A 320 1.36 -37.03 -1.44
N ALA A 321 0.57 -37.40 -0.42
CA ALA A 321 0.55 -38.76 0.12
C ALA A 321 0.16 -39.79 -0.94
N ASP A 322 1.01 -40.80 -1.14
CA ASP A 322 0.73 -41.99 -1.93
C ASP A 322 1.43 -43.20 -1.32
N PHE A 323 0.78 -44.36 -1.41
CA PHE A 323 1.33 -45.60 -0.88
C PHE A 323 0.87 -46.84 -1.61
N THR A 324 1.71 -47.86 -1.51
CA THR A 324 1.43 -49.21 -1.94
C THR A 324 1.46 -50.16 -0.73
N PHE A 325 0.97 -51.38 -0.93
CA PHE A 325 1.04 -52.43 0.08
C PHE A 325 1.30 -53.78 -0.59
N THR A 326 1.72 -54.77 0.19
CA THR A 326 1.98 -56.15 -0.26
C THR A 326 0.84 -56.66 -1.15
N GLU A 327 1.17 -57.14 -2.36
CA GLU A 327 0.18 -57.70 -3.27
C GLU A 327 -0.53 -58.91 -2.63
N ASN A 328 -1.85 -58.97 -2.75
CA ASN A 328 -2.70 -60.05 -2.22
C ASN A 328 -2.45 -60.35 -0.73
N PRO A 329 -2.67 -59.38 0.17
CA PRO A 329 -2.35 -59.54 1.58
C PRO A 329 -3.17 -60.66 2.22
N LEU A 330 -2.55 -61.38 3.16
CA LEU A 330 -3.17 -62.49 3.86
C LEU A 330 -3.52 -62.10 5.30
N ILE A 331 -4.65 -62.63 5.79
CA ILE A 331 -5.03 -62.51 7.20
C ILE A 331 -3.98 -63.26 8.05
N GLU A 332 -3.62 -62.65 9.18
CA GLU A 332 -2.59 -63.09 10.15
C GLU A 332 -1.14 -63.09 9.62
N ALA A 333 -0.91 -62.77 8.34
CA ALA A 333 0.43 -62.58 7.80
C ALA A 333 0.90 -61.12 7.90
N ILE A 334 2.21 -60.91 7.79
CA ILE A 334 2.79 -59.57 7.71
C ILE A 334 2.43 -58.96 6.35
N THR A 335 1.81 -57.78 6.40
CA THR A 335 1.60 -56.88 5.27
C THR A 335 2.52 -55.68 5.44
N ILE A 336 3.29 -55.36 4.41
CA ILE A 336 4.13 -54.16 4.36
C ILE A 336 3.35 -53.07 3.63
N LEU A 337 3.28 -51.88 4.21
CA LEU A 337 2.79 -50.67 3.55
C LEU A 337 3.98 -49.74 3.33
N ASP A 338 4.09 -49.21 2.12
CA ASP A 338 5.22 -48.41 1.66
C ASP A 338 4.75 -47.10 1.05
N ALA A 339 5.10 -45.99 1.70
CA ALA A 339 4.76 -44.62 1.29
C ALA A 339 5.87 -43.92 0.50
N SER A 340 6.90 -44.63 0.03
CA SER A 340 8.00 -44.03 -0.74
C SER A 340 7.57 -43.36 -2.06
N ALA A 341 6.34 -43.61 -2.50
CA ALA A 341 5.72 -42.95 -3.66
C ALA A 341 5.16 -41.55 -3.34
N SER A 342 5.10 -41.18 -2.06
CA SER A 342 4.69 -39.84 -1.64
C SER A 342 5.68 -38.80 -2.14
N THR A 343 5.19 -37.63 -2.55
CA THR A 343 6.03 -36.58 -3.13
C THR A 343 5.71 -35.22 -2.55
N ASP A 344 6.70 -34.35 -2.54
CA ASP A 344 6.52 -32.91 -2.30
C ASP A 344 7.21 -32.17 -3.46
N SER A 345 6.53 -31.16 -4.01
CA SER A 345 6.93 -30.52 -5.26
C SER A 345 7.88 -29.34 -5.07
N ASP A 346 7.80 -28.67 -3.92
CA ASP A 346 8.60 -27.51 -3.54
C ASP A 346 9.43 -27.72 -2.28
N GLY A 347 9.31 -28.89 -1.63
CA GLY A 347 10.08 -29.24 -0.44
C GLY A 347 10.40 -30.72 -0.31
N GLU A 348 10.58 -31.14 0.94
CA GLU A 348 10.85 -32.52 1.33
C GLU A 348 9.81 -32.99 2.35
N ILE A 349 9.38 -34.25 2.24
CA ILE A 349 8.55 -34.90 3.25
C ILE A 349 9.41 -35.27 4.46
N VAL A 350 8.96 -34.87 5.66
CA VAL A 350 9.70 -35.10 6.91
C VAL A 350 9.00 -36.05 7.88
N ALA A 351 7.72 -36.35 7.65
CA ALA A 351 6.97 -37.28 8.50
C ALA A 351 5.86 -38.05 7.76
N TRP A 352 5.66 -39.30 8.18
CA TRP A 352 4.62 -40.21 7.72
C TRP A 352 3.91 -40.79 8.94
N PHE A 353 2.60 -40.58 9.01
CA PHE A 353 1.73 -41.10 10.06
C PHE A 353 0.68 -42.00 9.43
N TRP A 354 0.47 -43.17 10.02
CA TRP A 354 -0.51 -44.14 9.54
C TRP A 354 -1.59 -44.35 10.59
N ASP A 355 -2.84 -44.47 10.16
CA ASP A 355 -3.92 -45.12 10.91
C ASP A 355 -4.35 -46.36 10.13
N ILE A 356 -4.10 -47.54 10.70
CA ILE A 356 -4.39 -48.82 10.07
C ILE A 356 -5.34 -49.58 10.99
N GLY A 357 -6.61 -49.67 10.59
CA GLY A 357 -7.64 -50.33 11.38
C GLY A 357 -7.88 -49.71 12.76
N GLY A 358 -7.55 -48.42 12.95
CA GLY A 358 -7.64 -47.72 14.24
C GLY A 358 -6.37 -47.79 15.10
N GLU A 359 -5.28 -48.38 14.61
CA GLU A 359 -3.97 -48.37 15.26
C GLU A 359 -3.01 -47.41 14.53
N SER A 360 -2.21 -46.67 15.31
CA SER A 360 -1.32 -45.64 14.76
C SER A 360 0.11 -46.15 14.58
N PHE A 361 0.71 -45.83 13.43
CA PHE A 361 2.11 -46.16 13.12
C PHE A 361 2.86 -44.93 12.56
N VAL A 362 4.19 -44.95 12.60
CA VAL A 362 5.05 -43.86 12.11
C VAL A 362 6.21 -44.45 11.32
N GLY A 363 6.53 -43.82 10.19
CA GLY A 363 7.63 -44.20 9.31
C GLY A 363 7.19 -44.29 7.85
N GLU A 364 8.12 -44.10 6.92
CA GLU A 364 7.88 -44.18 5.47
C GLU A 364 7.38 -45.57 5.06
N THR A 365 7.91 -46.63 5.69
CA THR A 365 7.44 -48.01 5.53
C THR A 365 7.04 -48.59 6.89
N VAL A 366 5.90 -49.27 6.94
CA VAL A 366 5.41 -49.95 8.15
C VAL A 366 5.04 -51.41 7.87
N SER A 367 5.20 -52.26 8.87
CA SER A 367 4.80 -53.67 8.80
C SER A 367 3.70 -53.94 9.81
N VAL A 368 2.58 -54.49 9.34
CA VAL A 368 1.38 -54.75 10.16
C VAL A 368 0.88 -56.17 9.93
N VAL A 369 0.17 -56.71 10.92
CA VAL A 369 -0.53 -58.00 10.78
C VAL A 369 -2.02 -57.73 10.70
N LEU A 370 -2.64 -58.09 9.58
CA LEU A 370 -4.06 -57.83 9.34
C LEU A 370 -4.91 -58.94 9.95
N VAL A 371 -5.83 -58.59 10.84
CA VAL A 371 -6.74 -59.56 11.49
C VAL A 371 -8.16 -59.55 10.91
N ASN A 372 -8.48 -58.56 10.07
CA ASN A 372 -9.79 -58.39 9.43
C ASN A 372 -9.66 -58.48 7.89
N PRO A 373 -10.66 -59.06 7.20
CA PRO A 373 -10.66 -59.17 5.74
C PRO A 373 -10.73 -57.82 5.02
N MET A 374 -11.24 -56.79 5.69
CA MET A 374 -11.22 -55.41 5.21
C MET A 374 -10.66 -54.53 6.31
N THR A 375 -9.55 -53.85 6.03
CA THR A 375 -8.88 -52.94 6.95
C THR A 375 -8.69 -51.58 6.27
N SER A 376 -9.14 -50.50 6.91
CA SER A 376 -8.86 -49.14 6.43
C SER A 376 -7.41 -48.79 6.72
N ALA A 377 -6.71 -48.25 5.75
CA ALA A 377 -5.38 -47.68 5.91
C ALA A 377 -5.41 -46.22 5.46
N GLU A 378 -5.06 -45.32 6.37
CA GLU A 378 -4.95 -43.89 6.14
C GLU A 378 -3.50 -43.46 6.37
N LEU A 379 -2.92 -42.83 5.37
CA LEU A 379 -1.59 -42.24 5.41
C LEU A 379 -1.72 -40.71 5.45
N THR A 380 -1.12 -40.09 6.45
CA THR A 380 -0.88 -38.64 6.49
C THR A 380 0.62 -38.39 6.30
N VAL A 381 0.98 -37.63 5.27
CA VAL A 381 2.35 -37.15 5.07
C VAL A 381 2.43 -35.66 5.40
N MET A 382 3.56 -35.22 5.95
CA MET A 382 3.82 -33.83 6.31
C MET A 382 5.17 -33.38 5.74
N ASP A 383 5.20 -32.21 5.12
CA ASP A 383 6.41 -31.60 4.58
C ASP A 383 7.17 -30.78 5.63
N ALA A 384 8.38 -30.33 5.26
CA ALA A 384 9.26 -29.54 6.11
C ALA A 384 8.71 -28.14 6.46
N ASP A 385 7.81 -27.60 5.64
CA ASP A 385 7.20 -26.27 5.76
C ASP A 385 5.83 -26.29 6.46
N GLY A 386 5.39 -27.47 6.90
CA GLY A 386 4.20 -27.70 7.70
C GLY A 386 2.93 -28.05 6.92
N GLY A 387 3.00 -28.22 5.60
CA GLY A 387 1.90 -28.73 4.79
C GLY A 387 1.68 -30.22 5.01
N SER A 388 0.45 -30.69 4.79
CA SER A 388 0.10 -32.10 4.98
C SER A 388 -0.96 -32.58 4.00
N HIS A 389 -0.88 -33.84 3.60
CA HIS A 389 -1.89 -34.50 2.78
C HIS A 389 -2.22 -35.89 3.30
N VAL A 390 -3.47 -36.30 3.09
CA VAL A 390 -4.00 -37.58 3.55
C VAL A 390 -4.42 -38.41 2.34
N SER A 391 -4.00 -39.67 2.31
CA SER A 391 -4.45 -40.68 1.35
C SER A 391 -5.00 -41.89 2.09
N SER A 392 -6.17 -42.38 1.69
CA SER A 392 -6.83 -43.50 2.37
C SER A 392 -7.22 -44.59 1.37
N GLN A 393 -6.93 -45.84 1.72
CA GLN A 393 -7.30 -47.03 0.94
C GLN A 393 -7.88 -48.12 1.84
N THR A 394 -8.77 -48.95 1.30
CA THR A 394 -9.26 -50.15 1.99
C THR A 394 -8.47 -51.36 1.52
N ILE A 395 -7.69 -51.94 2.43
CA ILE A 395 -6.93 -53.17 2.18
C ILE A 395 -7.87 -54.37 2.33
N THR A 396 -7.97 -55.18 1.27
CA THR A 396 -8.72 -56.43 1.28
C THR A 396 -7.76 -57.60 1.45
N ALA A 397 -7.82 -58.26 2.61
CA ALA A 397 -7.02 -59.42 2.91
C ALA A 397 -7.84 -60.71 2.79
N SER A 398 -7.20 -61.77 2.28
CA SER A 398 -7.83 -63.09 2.15
C SER A 398 -7.22 -64.09 3.14
N PHE A 399 -7.94 -65.16 3.46
CA PHE A 399 -7.31 -66.25 4.19
C PHE A 399 -6.39 -67.03 3.25
N GLY A 400 -5.16 -67.27 3.68
CA GLY A 400 -4.21 -68.08 2.90
C GLY A 400 -4.72 -69.52 2.68
N PRO A 401 -4.31 -70.17 1.56
CA PRO A 401 -4.55 -71.59 1.32
C PRO A 401 -3.88 -72.46 2.39
N VAL A 402 -4.34 -73.70 2.55
CA VAL A 402 -3.78 -74.66 3.52
C VAL A 402 -3.50 -75.99 2.84
N ALA A 403 -2.41 -76.65 3.22
CA ALA A 403 -2.17 -78.04 2.84
C ALA A 403 -3.25 -78.94 3.46
N SER A 404 -3.74 -79.92 2.71
CA SER A 404 -4.76 -80.87 3.16
C SER A 404 -4.20 -82.28 3.25
N ASP A 405 -4.93 -83.16 3.94
CA ASP A 405 -4.64 -84.59 4.02
C ASP A 405 -3.17 -84.89 4.38
N LEU A 406 -2.63 -84.14 5.35
CA LEU A 406 -1.29 -84.41 5.86
C LEU A 406 -1.29 -85.81 6.49
N ASP A 407 -0.39 -86.67 6.02
CA ASP A 407 -0.17 -88.03 6.51
C ASP A 407 1.31 -88.24 6.84
N ALA A 408 1.58 -89.17 7.76
CA ALA A 408 2.92 -89.49 8.20
C ALA A 408 3.13 -91.00 8.29
N SER A 409 4.26 -91.47 7.77
CA SER A 409 4.69 -92.86 7.87
C SER A 409 6.14 -92.95 8.35
N ILE A 410 6.45 -93.98 9.13
CA ILE A 410 7.81 -94.24 9.59
C ILE A 410 8.41 -95.36 8.73
N SER A 411 9.58 -95.13 8.16
CA SER A 411 10.35 -96.18 7.51
C SER A 411 11.84 -96.01 7.78
N ASN A 412 12.48 -97.08 8.29
CA ASN A 412 13.93 -97.14 8.54
C ASN A 412 14.49 -95.98 9.42
N GLY A 413 13.75 -95.52 10.43
CA GLY A 413 14.13 -94.39 11.28
C GLY A 413 13.74 -93.01 10.77
N ASP A 414 13.27 -92.91 9.53
CA ASP A 414 12.86 -91.65 8.92
C ASP A 414 11.34 -91.45 9.03
N VAL A 415 10.93 -90.24 9.39
CA VAL A 415 9.52 -89.82 9.30
C VAL A 415 9.29 -89.23 7.93
N ASN A 416 8.43 -89.88 7.15
CA ASN A 416 8.05 -89.48 5.81
C ASN A 416 6.66 -88.83 5.86
N LEU A 417 6.60 -87.56 5.50
CA LEU A 417 5.40 -86.75 5.44
C LEU A 417 4.93 -86.62 4.00
N ASN A 418 3.62 -86.72 3.79
CA ASN A 418 2.96 -86.48 2.51
C ASN A 418 1.69 -85.64 2.74
N TRP A 419 1.37 -84.72 1.83
CA TRP A 419 0.15 -83.92 1.89
C TRP A 419 -0.40 -83.63 0.50
N GLU A 420 -1.64 -83.15 0.44
CA GLU A 420 -2.27 -82.62 -0.76
C GLU A 420 -2.18 -81.09 -0.80
N TRP A 421 -2.07 -80.54 -2.02
CA TRP A 421 -1.98 -79.11 -2.26
C TRP A 421 -2.76 -78.71 -3.52
N ALA A 422 -3.69 -77.77 -3.36
CA ALA A 422 -4.56 -77.29 -4.43
C ALA A 422 -4.21 -75.86 -4.89
N GLY A 423 -3.12 -75.26 -4.38
CA GLY A 423 -2.64 -73.93 -4.77
C GLY A 423 -1.55 -73.99 -5.85
N ASP A 424 -1.01 -72.81 -6.19
CA ASP A 424 0.14 -72.69 -7.08
C ASP A 424 1.41 -73.27 -6.45
N ALA A 425 2.42 -73.55 -7.26
CA ALA A 425 3.71 -74.06 -6.77
C ALA A 425 4.29 -73.11 -5.71
N THR A 426 4.61 -73.65 -4.54
CA THR A 426 5.03 -72.85 -3.38
C THR A 426 6.08 -73.59 -2.53
N THR A 427 6.65 -72.86 -1.58
CA THR A 427 7.51 -73.39 -0.53
C THR A 427 6.65 -73.80 0.65
N PHE A 428 6.82 -75.05 1.08
CA PHE A 428 6.24 -75.57 2.31
C PHE A 428 7.26 -75.50 3.43
N THR A 429 6.85 -75.02 4.59
CA THR A 429 7.65 -75.05 5.83
C THR A 429 7.09 -76.10 6.76
N ILE A 430 7.96 -76.99 7.24
CA ILE A 430 7.60 -78.13 8.08
C ILE A 430 7.94 -77.79 9.52
N TRP A 431 6.97 -78.00 10.39
CA TRP A 431 7.07 -77.70 11.81
C TRP A 431 6.91 -78.98 12.61
N ARG A 432 7.73 -79.13 13.65
CA ARG A 432 7.72 -80.30 14.54
C ARG A 432 7.77 -79.89 16.00
N THR A 433 6.95 -80.51 16.82
CA THR A 433 6.86 -80.26 18.26
C THR A 433 6.72 -81.55 19.06
N HIS A 434 6.99 -81.47 20.37
CA HIS A 434 6.68 -82.55 21.33
C HIS A 434 5.30 -82.40 21.98
N GLU A 435 4.65 -81.26 21.80
CA GLU A 435 3.30 -80.96 22.29
C GLU A 435 2.32 -80.82 21.11
N PRO A 436 1.04 -81.21 21.23
CA PRO A 436 0.08 -81.12 20.14
C PRO A 436 -0.08 -79.71 19.56
N ILE A 437 0.04 -79.58 18.24
CA ILE A 437 -0.20 -78.33 17.50
C ILE A 437 -1.70 -78.23 17.20
N VAL A 438 -2.37 -77.25 17.80
CA VAL A 438 -3.82 -77.03 17.62
C VAL A 438 -4.14 -75.71 16.93
N HIS A 439 -3.20 -74.75 16.95
CA HIS A 439 -3.34 -73.43 16.34
C HIS A 439 -1.98 -72.92 15.83
N SER A 440 -2.01 -72.02 14.85
CA SER A 440 -0.83 -71.36 14.25
C SER A 440 0.02 -70.58 15.26
N SER A 441 -0.60 -70.05 16.32
CA SER A 441 0.11 -69.35 17.41
C SER A 441 1.14 -70.22 18.12
N GLY A 442 0.97 -71.55 18.13
CA GLY A 442 1.94 -72.49 18.69
C GLY A 442 3.25 -72.60 17.88
N LEU A 443 3.31 -72.02 16.68
CA LEU A 443 4.50 -72.06 15.82
C LEU A 443 5.47 -70.90 16.06
N LEU A 444 5.04 -69.83 16.74
CA LEU A 444 5.84 -68.60 16.91
C LEU A 444 7.10 -68.79 17.78
N GLU A 445 7.16 -69.86 18.58
CA GLU A 445 8.26 -70.13 19.53
C GLU A 445 9.14 -71.31 19.11
N ILE A 446 9.00 -71.80 17.87
CA ILE A 446 9.57 -73.08 17.43
C ILE A 446 10.34 -72.87 16.14
N GLU A 447 11.49 -73.51 16.00
CA GLU A 447 12.22 -73.51 14.72
C GLU A 447 11.61 -74.55 13.77
N SER A 448 11.50 -74.20 12.49
CA SER A 448 11.10 -75.17 11.47
C SER A 448 12.15 -76.27 11.33
N VAL A 449 11.71 -77.48 10.99
CA VAL A 449 12.62 -78.62 10.78
C VAL A 449 13.12 -78.71 9.34
N GLY A 450 12.46 -78.01 8.41
CA GLY A 450 12.91 -77.90 7.04
C GLY A 450 11.90 -77.19 6.14
N GLN A 451 12.33 -76.96 4.90
CA GLN A 451 11.50 -76.45 3.82
C GLN A 451 11.61 -77.35 2.59
N THR A 452 10.54 -77.43 1.80
CA THR A 452 10.52 -78.15 0.51
C THR A 452 9.56 -77.50 -0.47
N ASN A 453 9.82 -77.68 -1.77
CA ASN A 453 8.91 -77.26 -2.84
C ASN A 453 8.11 -78.45 -3.40
N SER A 454 8.17 -79.60 -2.72
CA SER A 454 7.41 -80.82 -3.05
C SER A 454 6.35 -81.07 -1.99
N THR A 455 5.29 -81.80 -2.32
CA THR A 455 4.25 -82.22 -1.35
C THR A 455 4.66 -83.44 -0.51
N SER A 456 5.96 -83.59 -0.31
CA SER A 456 6.56 -84.63 0.51
C SER A 456 7.85 -84.15 1.15
N TRP A 457 8.13 -84.65 2.34
CA TRP A 457 9.34 -84.34 3.10
C TRP A 457 9.72 -85.52 3.99
N SER A 458 11.01 -85.68 4.26
CA SER A 458 11.50 -86.77 5.12
C SER A 458 12.63 -86.25 6.00
N GLU A 459 12.62 -86.65 7.27
CA GLU A 459 13.75 -86.44 8.17
C GLU A 459 14.10 -87.68 9.00
N PRO A 460 15.39 -87.88 9.29
CA PRO A 460 15.82 -88.87 10.25
C PRO A 460 15.56 -88.39 11.69
N LEU A 461 14.81 -89.21 12.45
CA LEU A 461 14.65 -89.01 13.88
C LEU A 461 15.62 -89.90 14.67
N HIS A 462 16.32 -89.29 15.61
CA HIS A 462 17.39 -89.94 16.37
C HIS A 462 16.99 -90.29 17.82
N LEU A 463 15.79 -89.89 18.25
CA LEU A 463 15.30 -90.07 19.61
C LEU A 463 13.88 -90.67 19.58
N VAL A 464 13.60 -91.62 20.48
CA VAL A 464 12.25 -92.13 20.72
C VAL A 464 11.40 -90.99 21.30
N GLY A 465 10.18 -90.86 20.83
CA GLY A 465 9.24 -89.89 21.36
C GLY A 465 7.98 -89.77 20.54
N THR A 466 7.06 -88.98 21.06
CA THR A 466 5.90 -88.50 20.30
C THR A 466 6.27 -87.16 19.66
N TYR A 467 6.02 -87.07 18.36
CA TYR A 467 6.27 -85.90 17.55
C TYR A 467 4.99 -85.50 16.83
N HIS A 468 4.66 -84.22 16.87
CA HIS A 468 3.53 -83.66 16.14
C HIS A 468 4.05 -82.81 14.99
N TYR A 469 3.48 -83.00 13.80
CA TYR A 469 3.85 -82.27 12.60
C TYR A 469 2.69 -81.47 12.04
N THR A 470 3.04 -80.33 11.47
CA THR A 470 2.19 -79.57 10.56
C THR A 470 3.02 -78.92 9.47
N VAL A 471 2.33 -78.47 8.42
CA VAL A 471 2.94 -77.82 7.27
C VAL A 471 2.25 -76.48 7.05
N THR A 472 3.02 -75.42 6.88
CA THR A 472 2.54 -74.13 6.36
C THR A 472 3.00 -73.97 4.92
N ALA A 473 2.26 -73.20 4.11
CA ALA A 473 2.52 -73.05 2.68
C ALA A 473 2.52 -71.57 2.31
N ASP A 474 3.64 -71.05 1.84
CA ASP A 474 3.80 -69.62 1.51
C ASP A 474 2.92 -69.23 0.31
N VAL A 475 2.63 -67.94 0.15
CA VAL A 475 1.91 -67.40 -1.01
C VAL A 475 2.75 -66.31 -1.63
N GLY A 476 3.35 -66.60 -2.80
CA GLY A 476 4.37 -65.74 -3.38
C GLY A 476 5.56 -65.61 -2.43
N GLU A 477 5.87 -64.38 -2.01
CA GLU A 477 6.94 -64.09 -1.03
C GLU A 477 6.40 -63.93 0.40
N VAL A 478 5.09 -64.08 0.61
CA VAL A 478 4.45 -63.88 1.92
C VAL A 478 4.37 -65.21 2.67
N HIS A 479 4.93 -65.23 3.89
CA HIS A 479 4.76 -66.36 4.79
C HIS A 479 3.32 -66.41 5.31
N ASN A 480 2.62 -67.48 4.95
CA ASN A 480 1.24 -67.73 5.38
C ASN A 480 1.28 -68.54 6.68
N PRO A 481 0.81 -67.99 7.81
CA PRO A 481 0.91 -68.65 9.11
C PRO A 481 -0.09 -69.80 9.28
N ARG A 482 -0.99 -70.05 8.32
CA ARG A 482 -2.03 -71.07 8.44
C ARG A 482 -1.44 -72.46 8.31
N ILE A 483 -1.66 -73.25 9.36
CA ILE A 483 -1.27 -74.65 9.42
C ILE A 483 -2.16 -75.52 8.51
N SER A 484 -1.65 -76.70 8.15
CA SER A 484 -2.38 -77.72 7.40
C SER A 484 -3.75 -78.03 8.03
N SER A 485 -4.72 -78.45 7.22
CA SER A 485 -6.12 -78.69 7.68
C SER A 485 -6.23 -79.68 8.83
N ASN A 486 -5.23 -80.55 8.97
CA ASN A 486 -5.04 -81.48 10.06
C ASN A 486 -3.56 -81.48 10.47
N THR A 487 -3.28 -81.91 11.70
CA THR A 487 -1.93 -82.20 12.20
C THR A 487 -1.77 -83.71 12.35
N VAL A 488 -0.53 -84.20 12.22
CA VAL A 488 -0.23 -85.64 12.34
C VAL A 488 0.65 -85.89 13.55
N THR A 489 0.38 -87.00 14.23
CA THR A 489 1.14 -87.42 15.40
C THR A 489 1.86 -88.72 15.09
N VAL A 490 3.17 -88.73 15.32
CA VAL A 490 4.04 -89.86 15.07
C VAL A 490 4.69 -90.27 16.39
N ALA A 491 4.45 -91.49 16.83
CA ALA A 491 5.16 -92.09 17.95
C ALA A 491 6.28 -92.97 17.40
N LEU A 492 7.53 -92.52 17.51
CA LEU A 492 8.68 -93.31 17.08
C LEU A 492 9.06 -94.27 18.21
N GLU A 493 8.92 -95.57 17.97
CA GLU A 493 9.35 -96.61 18.90
C GLU A 493 10.73 -97.17 18.56
N VAL A 494 11.41 -97.76 19.56
CA VAL A 494 12.74 -98.38 19.39
C VAL A 494 12.79 -99.42 18.26
N SER A 495 11.68 -100.11 18.02
CA SER A 495 11.54 -101.13 16.98
C SER A 495 11.60 -100.59 15.55
N GLN A 496 11.42 -99.28 15.37
CA GLN A 496 11.34 -98.59 14.08
C GLN A 496 12.58 -97.77 13.77
N MET A 497 13.55 -97.71 14.69
CA MET A 497 14.86 -97.13 14.43
C MET A 497 15.70 -98.05 13.52
N PRO A 498 16.65 -97.48 12.74
CA PRO A 498 17.54 -98.29 11.94
C PRO A 498 18.39 -99.17 12.85
N ILE A 499 18.50 -100.46 12.53
CA ILE A 499 19.43 -101.35 13.22
C ILE A 499 20.82 -100.90 12.80
N VAL A 500 21.55 -100.27 13.72
CA VAL A 500 22.98 -100.02 13.53
C VAL A 500 23.69 -101.38 13.58
N GLU A 501 23.88 -102.02 12.42
CA GLU A 501 24.91 -103.06 12.33
C GLU A 501 26.26 -102.37 12.54
N PRO A 502 27.11 -102.81 13.49
CA PRO A 502 28.46 -102.28 13.56
C PRO A 502 29.17 -102.63 12.25
N GLU A 503 29.56 -101.62 11.47
CA GLU A 503 30.50 -101.85 10.38
C GLU A 503 31.72 -102.56 10.96
N GLY A 504 32.07 -103.67 10.31
CA GLY A 504 32.85 -104.76 10.87
C GLY A 504 34.09 -104.34 11.65
N GLU A 505 34.39 -105.11 12.69
CA GLU A 505 35.66 -105.05 13.40
C GLU A 505 36.83 -105.12 12.41
N SER A 506 37.43 -103.96 12.13
CA SER A 506 38.87 -103.92 11.91
C SER A 506 39.54 -104.19 13.27
N SER A 507 40.51 -105.08 13.22
CA SER A 507 41.10 -105.80 14.35
C SER A 507 41.50 -104.94 15.55
N LEU A 508 41.07 -105.41 16.73
CA LEU A 508 41.64 -105.21 18.06
C LEU A 508 41.66 -103.77 18.62
N GLY A 509 40.71 -103.52 19.51
CA GLY A 509 41.06 -103.42 20.93
C GLY A 509 41.36 -102.02 21.48
N THR A 510 40.58 -101.66 22.51
CA THR A 510 40.88 -100.66 23.56
C THR A 510 40.65 -99.16 23.26
N THR A 511 39.42 -98.77 22.90
CA THR A 511 38.94 -97.38 23.17
C THR A 511 37.45 -97.27 23.56
N MET A 512 36.66 -98.34 23.42
CA MET A 512 35.20 -98.33 23.68
C MET A 512 34.80 -98.53 25.16
N THR A 513 35.62 -98.06 26.10
CA THR A 513 35.25 -97.89 27.51
C THR A 513 35.50 -96.47 28.03
N SER A 514 36.03 -95.55 27.21
CA SER A 514 36.26 -94.15 27.64
C SER A 514 35.23 -93.14 27.13
N LEU A 515 34.37 -93.49 26.16
CA LEU A 515 33.30 -92.58 25.69
C LEU A 515 31.97 -92.80 26.43
N LEU A 516 31.68 -94.03 26.85
CA LEU A 516 30.53 -94.37 27.70
C LEU A 516 30.72 -93.89 29.17
N ALA A 517 31.96 -93.55 29.56
CA ALA A 517 32.30 -92.87 30.81
C ALA A 517 32.27 -91.34 30.69
N PHE A 518 32.17 -90.78 29.47
CA PHE A 518 32.14 -89.32 29.23
C PHE A 518 30.70 -88.77 29.13
N LEU A 519 29.71 -89.61 28.81
CA LEU A 519 28.29 -89.24 28.73
C LEU A 519 27.47 -89.52 30.00
N LEU A 520 28.04 -90.25 30.98
CA LEU A 520 27.44 -90.48 32.30
C LEU A 520 27.97 -89.54 33.40
N ILE A 521 28.76 -88.53 33.04
CA ILE A 521 29.26 -87.47 33.96
C ILE A 521 28.57 -86.10 33.74
N PHE A 522 27.78 -85.94 32.67
CA PHE A 522 26.96 -84.73 32.46
C PHE A 522 25.45 -84.89 32.72
N GLY A 523 25.01 -86.08 33.17
CA GLY A 523 23.66 -86.32 33.70
C GLY A 523 23.49 -86.01 35.19
N ALA A 524 24.54 -85.51 35.86
CA ALA A 524 24.53 -85.17 37.29
C ALA A 524 25.14 -83.79 37.60
N ILE A 525 25.09 -82.86 36.62
CA ILE A 525 25.31 -81.41 36.83
C ILE A 525 24.20 -80.64 36.10
N ALA A 526 22.95 -80.97 36.42
CA ALA A 526 21.77 -80.17 36.07
C ALA A 526 20.76 -80.07 37.25
N THR A 527 21.17 -80.47 38.46
CA THR A 527 20.33 -80.39 39.68
C THR A 527 21.07 -79.83 40.89
N ALA A 528 22.18 -79.11 40.71
CA ALA A 528 22.84 -78.35 41.78
C ALA A 528 23.63 -77.15 41.25
N LEU A 529 22.98 -76.26 40.50
CA LEU A 529 23.39 -74.85 40.36
C LEU A 529 22.19 -73.95 40.05
N LEU A 530 21.02 -74.34 40.57
CA LEU A 530 19.84 -73.49 40.74
C LEU A 530 19.96 -72.57 41.98
N ASP A 531 21.17 -72.34 42.48
CA ASP A 531 21.43 -71.60 43.73
C ASP A 531 22.49 -70.49 43.57
N ARG A 532 22.73 -70.03 42.34
CA ARG A 532 23.63 -68.89 42.07
C ARG A 532 23.11 -67.92 41.00
N PHE A 533 21.83 -67.57 41.05
CA PHE A 533 21.29 -66.37 40.38
C PHE A 533 20.35 -65.52 41.24
N PHE A 534 20.08 -65.90 42.49
CA PHE A 534 19.45 -65.02 43.47
C PHE A 534 20.44 -64.62 44.56
N GLY A 535 21.10 -63.48 44.37
CA GLY A 535 21.90 -62.84 45.43
C GLY A 535 22.70 -61.61 44.97
N ARG A 536 22.05 -60.42 45.04
CA ARG A 536 22.59 -59.05 45.29
C ARG A 536 23.92 -58.66 44.60
N GLY A 537 24.05 -57.58 43.83
CA GLY A 537 23.43 -56.25 43.87
C GLY A 537 24.55 -55.18 43.90
N ALA A 538 24.32 -54.02 43.28
CA ALA A 538 25.25 -52.88 43.10
C ALA A 538 26.32 -53.01 42.02
#